data_AF-A0AAD3MJU4-F1
#
_entry.id   AF-A0AAD3MJU4-F1
#
_cell.length_a   1.000
_cell.length_b   1.000
_cell.length_c   1.000
_cell.angle_alpha   90.00
_cell.angle_beta   90.00
_cell.angle_gamma   90.00
#
_symmetry.space_group_name_H-M   'P 1'
#
loop_
_entity.id
_entity.type
_entity.pdbx_description
1 polymer ?
#
loop_
_entity_poly.entity_id
_entity_poly.type
_entity_poly.pdbx_seq_one_letter_code
_entity_poly.pdbx_strand_id
1 'polypeptide(L)'
;VDVWCSQTQQRIVGYYQANACVSDSSPTPCALKIADKIAEQFDNAVLLMLDGGKMSPDYRVPPIVMYERKDSRWTLKDKHTIMLRQWEETRAIAGQMLESGDHTLLVDFDSHLDDITKDWTNQKLNTKIAELASPANGNI
;
A
#
# COMPACT_ATOMS: atom_id res chain seq x y z
N VAL A 1 -8.87 -9.66 -10.13
CA VAL A 1 -8.92 -9.07 -8.77
C VAL A 1 -10.36 -8.92 -8.28
N ASP A 2 -11.26 -8.24 -9.01
CA ASP A 2 -12.66 -8.03 -8.56
C ASP A 2 -13.42 -9.30 -8.15
N VAL A 3 -13.32 -10.37 -8.96
CA VAL A 3 -13.95 -11.67 -8.65
C VAL A 3 -13.40 -12.25 -7.35
N TRP A 4 -12.08 -12.21 -7.17
CA TRP A 4 -11.42 -12.68 -5.95
C TRP A 4 -11.87 -11.86 -4.73
N CYS A 5 -11.89 -10.53 -4.84
CA CYS A 5 -12.39 -9.65 -3.78
C CYS A 5 -13.84 -10.00 -3.39
N SER A 6 -14.70 -10.26 -4.38
CA SER A 6 -16.09 -10.65 -4.13
C SER A 6 -16.21 -11.97 -3.37
N GLN A 7 -15.32 -12.94 -3.66
CA GLN A 7 -15.25 -14.23 -2.96
C GLN A 7 -14.69 -14.12 -1.53
N THR A 8 -13.80 -13.15 -1.28
CA THR A 8 -13.17 -12.91 0.03
C THR A 8 -13.84 -11.81 0.85
N GLN A 9 -15.00 -11.31 0.42
CA GLN A 9 -15.73 -10.20 1.05
C GLN A 9 -14.91 -8.90 1.17
N GLN A 10 -14.07 -8.65 0.17
CA GLN A 10 -13.25 -7.45 0.04
C GLN A 10 -13.72 -6.58 -1.13
N ARG A 11 -13.19 -5.36 -1.21
CA ARG A 11 -13.45 -4.41 -2.30
C ARG A 11 -12.19 -3.60 -2.59
N ILE A 12 -12.01 -3.21 -3.85
CA ILE A 12 -10.99 -2.23 -4.23
C ILE A 12 -11.43 -0.85 -3.75
N VAL A 13 -10.64 -0.23 -2.86
CA VAL A 13 -10.97 1.07 -2.23
C VAL A 13 -9.99 2.18 -2.59
N GLY A 14 -9.00 1.89 -3.44
CA GLY A 14 -8.00 2.87 -3.82
C GLY A 14 -6.89 2.31 -4.70
N TYR A 15 -5.98 3.18 -5.07
CA TYR A 15 -4.81 2.89 -5.89
C TYR A 15 -3.58 3.57 -5.28
N TYR A 16 -2.41 2.93 -5.40
CA TYR A 16 -1.15 3.54 -5.02
C TYR A 16 -0.16 3.56 -6.19
N GLN A 17 0.71 4.57 -6.23
CA GLN A 17 1.76 4.68 -7.24
C GLN A 17 3.06 5.23 -6.62
N ALA A 18 4.18 4.64 -7.03
CA ALA A 18 5.50 5.22 -6.83
C ALA A 18 6.02 5.71 -8.19
N ASN A 19 6.40 6.98 -8.29
CA ASN A 19 6.99 7.49 -9.52
C ASN A 19 8.46 7.05 -9.61
N ALA A 20 8.97 6.91 -10.85
CA ALA A 20 10.37 6.58 -11.06
C ALA A 20 11.33 7.67 -10.56
N CYS A 21 10.89 8.94 -10.57
CA CYS A 21 11.65 10.05 -10.01
C CYS A 21 11.39 10.16 -8.50
N VAL A 22 12.44 9.98 -7.69
CA VAL A 22 12.37 9.98 -6.21
C VAL A 22 11.78 11.28 -5.64
N SER A 23 12.00 12.42 -6.30
CA SER A 23 11.50 13.74 -5.85
C SER A 23 10.09 14.07 -6.33
N ASP A 24 9.49 13.25 -7.20
CA ASP A 24 8.16 13.49 -7.75
C ASP A 24 7.13 12.57 -7.10
N SER A 25 6.25 13.12 -6.27
CA SER A 25 5.11 12.41 -5.67
C SER A 25 3.76 12.93 -6.21
N SER A 26 3.77 13.56 -7.39
CA SER A 26 2.55 14.02 -8.04
C SER A 26 1.83 12.88 -8.79
N PRO A 27 0.48 12.84 -8.74
CA PRO A 27 -0.31 11.90 -9.53
C PRO A 27 -0.05 12.01 -11.03
N THR A 28 0.29 10.90 -11.67
CA THR A 28 0.35 10.85 -13.13
C THR A 28 -1.06 10.84 -13.74
N PRO A 29 -1.20 11.20 -15.03
CA PRO A 29 -2.48 11.03 -15.73
C PRO A 29 -3.01 9.59 -15.72
N CYS A 30 -2.12 8.58 -15.66
CA CYS A 30 -2.50 7.18 -15.52
C CYS A 30 -3.10 6.90 -14.14
N ALA A 31 -2.41 7.32 -13.07
CA ALA A 31 -2.90 7.19 -11.70
C ALA A 31 -4.28 7.81 -11.52
N LEU A 32 -4.50 9.02 -12.06
CA LEU A 32 -5.79 9.71 -12.00
C LEU A 32 -6.89 8.93 -12.72
N LYS A 33 -6.62 8.40 -13.92
CA LYS A 33 -7.60 7.58 -14.67
C LYS A 33 -7.96 6.30 -13.93
N ILE A 34 -6.98 5.61 -13.34
CA ILE A 34 -7.22 4.40 -12.54
C ILE A 34 -8.05 4.75 -11.30
N ALA A 35 -7.67 5.81 -10.59
CA ALA A 35 -8.38 6.26 -9.41
C ALA A 35 -9.83 6.68 -9.73
N ASP A 36 -10.06 7.40 -10.82
CA ASP A 36 -11.40 7.73 -11.32
C ASP A 36 -12.23 6.47 -11.59
N LYS A 37 -11.63 5.44 -12.21
CA LYS A 37 -12.32 4.19 -12.49
C LYS A 37 -12.72 3.44 -11.23
N ILE A 38 -11.88 3.46 -10.20
CA ILE A 38 -12.20 2.91 -8.88
C ILE A 38 -13.31 3.73 -8.22
N ALA A 39 -13.24 5.06 -8.33
CA ALA A 39 -14.22 5.96 -7.75
C ALA A 39 -15.62 5.87 -8.40
N GLU A 40 -15.74 5.33 -9.62
CA GLU A 40 -17.04 4.96 -10.21
C GLU A 40 -17.74 3.81 -9.46
N GLN A 41 -16.98 2.97 -8.74
CA GLN A 41 -17.50 1.83 -7.98
C GLN A 41 -17.47 2.05 -6.46
N PHE A 42 -16.65 2.97 -5.99
CA PHE A 42 -16.48 3.29 -4.58
C PHE A 42 -16.20 4.79 -4.38
N ASP A 43 -17.24 5.54 -4.01
CA ASP A 43 -17.17 7.01 -3.91
C ASP A 43 -16.05 7.54 -3.00
N ASN A 44 -15.69 6.77 -1.96
CA ASN A 44 -14.62 7.12 -1.02
C ASN A 44 -13.24 6.62 -1.45
N ALA A 45 -13.03 6.39 -2.75
CA ALA A 45 -11.75 5.94 -3.26
C ALA A 45 -10.61 6.90 -2.91
N VAL A 46 -9.46 6.34 -2.57
CA VAL A 46 -8.24 7.11 -2.27
C VAL A 46 -7.15 6.83 -3.28
N LEU A 47 -6.35 7.86 -3.58
CA LEU A 47 -5.13 7.74 -4.36
C LEU A 47 -3.93 8.02 -3.46
N LEU A 48 -2.98 7.08 -3.39
CA LEU A 48 -1.76 7.20 -2.61
C LEU A 48 -0.55 7.36 -3.54
N MET A 49 0.19 8.44 -3.39
CA MET A 49 1.50 8.60 -4.02
C MET A 49 2.58 8.33 -2.99
N LEU A 50 3.60 7.54 -3.34
CA LEU A 50 4.76 7.34 -2.48
C LEU A 50 5.75 8.50 -2.63
N ASP A 51 6.17 9.05 -1.50
CA ASP A 51 7.21 10.08 -1.43
C ASP A 51 8.58 9.40 -1.28
N GLY A 52 9.26 9.20 -2.42
CA GLY A 52 10.56 8.54 -2.48
C GLY A 52 11.61 9.21 -1.59
N GLY A 53 11.53 10.54 -1.40
CA GLY A 53 12.44 11.29 -0.55
C GLY A 53 12.33 10.94 0.95
N LYS A 54 11.24 10.29 1.36
CA LYS A 54 10.97 9.86 2.74
C LYS A 54 11.04 8.34 2.93
N MET A 55 11.47 7.58 1.92
CA MET A 55 11.55 6.11 2.00
C MET A 55 12.77 5.61 2.79
N SER A 56 13.73 6.48 3.13
CA SER A 56 14.86 6.07 3.97
C SER A 56 14.39 5.65 5.37
N PRO A 57 14.97 4.58 5.97
CA PRO A 57 14.67 4.15 7.34
C PRO A 57 14.85 5.26 8.40
N ASP A 58 15.68 6.27 8.12
CA ASP A 58 15.91 7.40 9.01
C ASP A 58 14.69 8.32 9.14
N TYR A 59 13.78 8.30 8.15
CA TYR A 59 12.55 9.08 8.20
C TYR A 59 11.52 8.39 9.09
N ARG A 60 11.15 9.08 10.18
CA ARG A 60 10.11 8.61 11.10
C ARG A 60 8.69 8.94 10.67
N VAL A 61 8.51 9.58 9.52
CA VAL A 61 7.21 9.93 8.97
C VAL A 61 6.82 8.97 7.84
N PRO A 62 5.53 8.62 7.72
CA PRO A 62 5.03 7.79 6.62
C PRO A 62 5.34 8.43 5.25
N PRO A 63 5.92 7.67 4.29
CA PRO A 63 6.26 8.17 2.96
C PRO A 63 5.05 8.18 2.01
N ILE A 64 3.90 8.69 2.49
CA ILE A 64 2.64 8.69 1.72
C ILE A 64 2.11 10.12 1.52
N VAL A 65 1.59 10.36 0.32
CA VAL A 65 0.84 11.55 -0.04
C VAL A 65 -0.53 11.10 -0.51
N MET A 66 -1.58 11.40 0.26
CA MET A 66 -2.94 10.93 -0.03
C MET A 66 -3.72 12.00 -0.76
N TYR A 67 -4.42 11.59 -1.81
CA TYR A 67 -5.40 12.39 -2.52
C TYR A 67 -6.80 11.81 -2.29
N GLU A 68 -7.76 12.70 -2.05
CA GLU A 68 -9.18 12.38 -1.94
C GLU A 68 -9.97 13.06 -3.05
N ARG A 69 -11.06 12.43 -3.46
CA ARG A 69 -11.94 12.97 -4.50
C ARG A 69 -12.99 13.89 -3.88
N LYS A 70 -12.98 15.17 -4.28
CA LYS A 70 -14.01 16.18 -3.93
C LYS A 70 -14.51 16.84 -5.20
N ASP A 71 -15.83 16.90 -5.37
CA ASP A 71 -16.46 17.52 -6.54
C ASP A 71 -15.86 17.04 -7.88
N SER A 72 -15.66 15.72 -8.00
CA SER A 72 -15.05 15.06 -9.17
C SER A 72 -13.59 15.44 -9.45
N ARG A 73 -12.88 16.02 -8.48
CA ARG A 73 -11.45 16.37 -8.58
C ARG A 73 -10.64 15.69 -7.48
N TRP A 74 -9.48 15.18 -7.84
CA TRP A 74 -8.50 14.66 -6.89
C TRP A 74 -7.76 15.82 -6.23
N THR A 75 -7.88 15.93 -4.90
CA THR A 75 -7.29 17.01 -4.11
C THR A 75 -6.41 16.42 -3.02
N LEU A 76 -5.31 17.11 -2.70
CA LEU A 76 -4.41 16.68 -1.63
C LEU A 76 -5.18 16.67 -0.30
N LYS A 77 -5.18 15.53 0.37
CA LYS A 77 -5.78 15.38 1.69
C LYS A 77 -4.87 16.01 2.75
N ASP A 78 -5.46 16.68 3.72
CA ASP A 78 -4.71 17.19 4.87
C ASP A 78 -4.09 16.03 5.64
N LYS A 79 -2.76 16.02 5.74
CA LYS A 79 -1.97 15.00 6.45
C LYS A 79 -2.39 14.83 7.92
N HIS A 80 -2.91 15.87 8.56
CA HIS A 80 -3.39 15.80 9.95
C HIS A 80 -4.69 15.01 10.11
N THR A 81 -5.41 14.77 9.01
CA THR A 81 -6.64 13.97 8.97
C THR A 81 -6.39 12.50 8.60
N ILE A 82 -5.16 12.14 8.23
CA ILE A 82 -4.78 10.78 7.85
C ILE A 82 -4.44 10.01 9.12
N MET A 83 -5.23 8.99 9.44
CA MET A 83 -4.96 8.09 10.54
C MET A 83 -4.23 6.84 10.06
N LEU A 84 -2.99 6.66 10.52
CA LEU A 84 -2.24 5.43 10.33
C LEU A 84 -2.22 4.65 11.63
N ARG A 85 -2.82 3.46 11.61
CA ARG A 85 -2.85 2.58 12.77
C ARG A 85 -1.46 2.00 12.96
N GLN A 86 -0.98 1.97 14.21
CA GLN A 86 0.24 1.27 14.60
C GLN A 86 1.45 1.62 13.71
N TRP A 87 1.65 2.91 13.41
CA TRP A 87 2.71 3.35 12.48
C TRP A 87 4.11 2.89 12.91
N GLU A 88 4.46 3.04 14.19
CA GLU A 88 5.80 2.64 14.68
C GLU A 88 6.02 1.13 14.54
N GLU A 89 5.01 0.31 14.81
CA GLU A 89 5.04 -1.14 14.61
C GLU A 89 5.15 -1.50 13.11
N THR A 90 4.35 -0.85 12.27
CA THR A 90 4.40 -1.02 10.81
C THR A 90 5.80 -0.70 10.27
N ARG A 91 6.41 0.39 10.72
CA ARG A 91 7.78 0.78 10.34
C ARG A 91 8.81 -0.24 10.80
N ALA A 92 8.70 -0.73 12.04
CA ALA A 92 9.61 -1.72 12.60
C ALA A 92 9.54 -3.05 11.82
N ILE A 93 8.34 -3.57 11.56
CA ILE A 93 8.11 -4.81 10.81
C ILE A 93 8.61 -4.66 9.37
N ALA A 94 8.28 -3.56 8.69
CA ALA A 94 8.75 -3.30 7.33
C ALA A 94 10.28 -3.23 7.26
N GLY A 95 10.94 -2.59 8.24
CA GLY A 95 12.39 -2.57 8.37
C GLY A 95 12.98 -3.96 8.53
N GLN A 96 12.43 -4.76 9.45
CA GLN A 96 12.86 -6.16 9.65
C GLN A 96 12.71 -7.00 8.38
N MET A 97 11.58 -6.89 7.68
CA MET A 97 11.34 -7.62 6.43
C MET A 97 12.30 -7.21 5.31
N LEU A 98 12.66 -5.93 5.26
CA LEU A 98 13.65 -5.41 4.31
C LEU A 98 15.04 -6.00 4.62
N GLU A 99 15.45 -5.97 5.89
CA GLU A 99 16.73 -6.51 6.37
C GLU A 99 16.86 -8.02 6.14
N SER A 100 15.78 -8.80 6.33
CA SER A 100 15.77 -10.24 6.03
C SER A 100 15.58 -10.58 4.55
N GLY A 101 15.47 -9.58 3.66
CA GLY A 101 15.36 -9.80 2.22
C GLY A 101 14.01 -10.33 1.76
N ASP A 102 12.95 -10.26 2.58
CA ASP A 102 11.63 -10.82 2.24
C ASP A 102 10.98 -10.10 1.06
N HIS A 103 11.40 -8.87 0.76
CA HIS A 103 10.96 -8.14 -0.43
C HIS A 103 11.24 -8.91 -1.73
N THR A 104 12.22 -9.81 -1.75
CA THR A 104 12.52 -10.69 -2.90
C THR A 104 11.50 -11.83 -3.09
N LEU A 105 10.69 -12.11 -2.06
CA LEU A 105 9.63 -13.11 -2.09
C LEU A 105 8.28 -12.50 -2.50
N LEU A 106 8.20 -11.17 -2.63
CA LEU A 106 6.98 -10.46 -3.01
C LEU A 106 6.62 -10.81 -4.46
N VAL A 107 5.39 -11.26 -4.67
CA VAL A 107 4.84 -11.56 -5.99
C VAL A 107 3.85 -10.47 -6.36
N ASP A 108 4.11 -9.76 -7.45
CA ASP A 108 3.16 -8.84 -8.06
C ASP A 108 2.35 -9.52 -9.18
N PHE A 109 1.46 -8.75 -9.81
CA PHE A 109 0.60 -9.29 -10.86
C PHE A 109 1.38 -9.62 -12.13
N ASP A 110 2.42 -8.86 -12.48
CA ASP A 110 3.27 -9.15 -13.64
C ASP A 110 4.00 -10.48 -13.46
N SER A 111 4.60 -10.71 -12.28
CA SER A 111 5.23 -11.98 -11.93
C SER A 111 4.26 -13.17 -12.00
N HIS A 112 2.99 -12.97 -11.62
CA HIS A 112 1.95 -13.99 -11.72
C HIS A 112 1.52 -14.25 -13.17
N LEU A 113 1.54 -13.24 -14.04
CA LEU A 113 1.25 -13.43 -15.47
C LEU A 113 2.36 -14.21 -16.17
N ASP A 114 3.61 -14.02 -15.75
CA ASP A 114 4.75 -14.81 -16.22
C ASP A 114 4.69 -16.27 -15.73
N ASP A 115 4.24 -16.47 -14.49
CA ASP A 115 4.06 -17.78 -13.87
C ASP A 115 2.81 -17.81 -12.99
N ILE A 116 1.73 -18.42 -13.52
CA ILE A 116 0.41 -18.48 -12.89
C ILE A 116 0.39 -19.25 -11.56
N THR A 117 1.48 -19.95 -11.22
CA THR A 117 1.61 -20.65 -9.93
C THR A 117 2.04 -19.71 -8.80
N LYS A 118 2.57 -18.52 -9.12
CA LYS A 118 3.00 -17.55 -8.12
C LYS A 118 1.79 -16.83 -7.50
N ASP A 119 1.71 -16.79 -6.18
CA ASP A 119 0.58 -16.21 -5.46
C ASP A 119 0.68 -14.68 -5.32
N TRP A 120 -0.03 -13.93 -6.17
CA TRP A 120 -0.12 -12.46 -6.08
C TRP A 120 -0.82 -11.96 -4.80
N THR A 121 -1.52 -12.82 -4.05
CA THR A 121 -2.14 -12.45 -2.77
C THR A 121 -1.14 -12.51 -1.60
N ASN A 122 0.06 -13.04 -1.83
CA ASN A 122 1.18 -13.05 -0.91
C ASN A 122 0.89 -13.65 0.49
N GLN A 123 0.11 -14.74 0.56
CA GLN A 123 -0.34 -15.31 1.86
C GLN A 123 0.83 -15.64 2.80
N LYS A 124 1.95 -16.15 2.27
CA LYS A 124 3.16 -16.46 3.05
C LYS A 124 3.73 -15.22 3.76
N LEU A 125 3.78 -14.09 3.06
CA LEU A 125 4.25 -12.82 3.64
C LEU A 125 3.24 -12.27 4.65
N ASN A 126 1.94 -12.40 4.36
CA ASN A 126 0.87 -11.98 5.28
C ASN A 126 0.96 -12.73 6.63
N THR A 127 1.18 -14.05 6.61
CA THR A 127 1.39 -14.85 7.83
C THR A 127 2.61 -14.37 8.61
N LYS A 128 3.74 -14.13 7.93
CA LYS A 128 4.94 -13.61 8.58
C LYS A 128 4.71 -12.24 9.22
N ILE A 129 4.02 -11.33 8.54
CA ILE A 129 3.66 -10.02 9.09
C ILE A 129 2.80 -10.18 10.35
N ALA A 130 1.81 -11.08 10.32
CA ALA A 130 0.94 -11.34 11.47
C ALA A 130 1.71 -11.94 12.67
N GLU A 131 2.68 -12.82 12.42
CA GLU A 131 3.58 -13.36 13.46
C GLU A 131 4.45 -12.26 14.07
N LEU A 132 5.01 -11.36 13.26
CA LEU A 132 5.83 -10.24 13.73
C LEU A 132 5.02 -9.15 14.46
N ALA A 133 3.75 -8.97 14.09
CA ALA A 133 2.81 -8.05 14.74
C ALA A 133 2.19 -8.64 16.03
N SER A 134 2.33 -9.95 16.25
CA SER A 134 1.83 -10.58 17.47
C SER A 134 2.79 -10.25 18.62
N PRO A 135 2.30 -9.77 19.79
CA PRO A 135 3.16 -9.61 20.95
C PRO A 135 3.78 -10.97 21.27
N ALA A 136 5.09 -11.01 21.47
CA ALA A 136 5.74 -12.21 21.99
C ALA A 136 5.01 -12.58 23.29
N ASN A 137 4.43 -13.78 23.36
CA ASN A 137 3.92 -14.36 24.60
C ASN A 137 5.09 -14.50 25.58
N GLY A 138 5.42 -13.40 26.26
CA GLY A 138 6.32 -13.35 27.39
C GLY A 138 5.49 -13.54 28.64
N ASN A 139 5.56 -14.75 29.20
CA ASN A 139 5.12 -15.05 30.56
C ASN A 139 5.56 -13.96 31.55
N ILE A 140 4.62 -13.42 32.32
CA ILE A 140 4.69 -13.27 33.79
C ILE A 140 3.30 -13.57 34.35
#